data_AF-A0A2H0M6E6-F1
#
_entry.id   AF-A0A2H0M6E6-F1
#
_cell.length_a   1.000
_cell.length_b   1.000
_cell.length_c   1.000
_cell.angle_alpha   90.00
_cell.angle_beta   90.00
_cell.angle_gamma   90.00
#
_symmetry.space_group_name_H-M   'P 1'
#
loop_
_entity.id
_entity.type
_entity.pdbx_description
1 polymer ?
#
loop_
_entity_poly.entity_id
_entity_poly.type
_entity_poly.pdbx_seq_one_letter_code
_entity_poly.pdbx_strand_id
1 'polypeptide(L)'
;MQVTCIIIMRVNVYKNKILKLLERNHLLSIADIHNKIAGADYSTVYRNVDQLVSDNRIRKVVFDKGKIMYELSKDTDKHDHFLCLDCGDIEEINVSFRDLSLLSNHKVSDLLVRGLCGSCNQKV
;
A
#
# COMPACT_ATOMS: atom_id res chain seq x y z
N MET A 1 -22.86 -37.05 16.97
CA MET A 1 -21.44 -36.72 17.19
C MET A 1 -21.03 -35.75 16.10
N GLN A 2 -20.64 -34.55 16.50
CA GLN A 2 -20.49 -33.36 15.67
C GLN A 2 -19.49 -33.53 14.52
N VAL A 3 -19.89 -33.11 13.32
CA VAL A 3 -18.95 -32.46 12.39
C VAL A 3 -19.61 -31.15 11.98
N THR A 4 -19.71 -30.24 12.94
CA THR A 4 -20.08 -28.86 12.64
C THR A 4 -18.93 -28.30 11.81
N CYS A 5 -19.26 -27.92 10.58
CA CYS A 5 -18.40 -27.17 9.68
C CYS A 5 -18.08 -25.83 10.34
N ILE A 6 -17.06 -25.84 11.19
CA ILE A 6 -16.56 -24.65 11.86
C ILE A 6 -15.67 -23.95 10.84
N ILE A 7 -16.32 -23.11 10.03
CA ILE A 7 -15.73 -21.95 9.38
C ILE A 7 -15.31 -20.98 10.51
N ILE A 8 -14.34 -21.36 11.35
CA ILE A 8 -13.62 -20.37 12.15
C ILE A 8 -12.67 -19.71 11.18
N MET A 9 -13.12 -18.54 10.74
CA MET A 9 -12.32 -17.36 10.45
C MET A 9 -11.08 -17.33 11.37
N ARG A 10 -10.01 -18.03 10.98
CA ARG A 10 -8.67 -17.81 11.53
C ARG A 10 -8.24 -16.45 11.02
N VAL A 11 -8.66 -15.40 11.72
CA VAL A 11 -8.00 -14.11 11.58
C VAL A 11 -6.58 -14.33 12.08
N ASN A 12 -5.68 -14.63 11.13
CA ASN A 12 -4.28 -14.86 11.42
C ASN A 12 -3.77 -13.65 12.19
N VAL A 13 -3.18 -13.85 13.37
CA VAL A 13 -2.65 -12.79 14.23
C VAL A 13 -1.76 -11.83 13.41
N TYR A 14 -1.05 -12.34 12.40
CA TYR A 14 -0.25 -11.54 11.50
C TYR A 14 -1.06 -10.66 10.54
N LYS A 15 -2.22 -11.11 10.01
CA LYS A 15 -3.11 -10.25 9.21
C LYS A 15 -3.52 -9.00 9.99
N ASN A 16 -3.97 -9.17 11.23
CA ASN A 16 -4.36 -8.03 12.08
C ASN A 16 -3.19 -7.12 12.41
N LYS A 17 -2.00 -7.68 12.65
CA LYS A 17 -0.78 -6.89 12.85
C LYS A 17 -0.44 -6.06 11.62
N ILE A 18 -0.51 -6.65 10.41
CA ILE A 18 -0.25 -5.96 9.14
C ILE A 18 -1.26 -4.83 8.93
N LEU A 19 -2.56 -5.08 9.14
CA LEU A 19 -3.60 -4.07 8.99
C LEU A 19 -3.38 -2.89 9.93
N LYS A 20 -3.16 -3.14 11.23
CA LYS A 20 -2.85 -2.09 12.22
C LYS A 20 -1.56 -1.33 11.91
N LEU A 21 -0.59 -2.01 11.28
CA LEU A 21 0.65 -1.38 10.87
C LEU A 21 0.41 -0.38 9.72
N LEU A 22 -0.39 -0.78 8.73
CA LEU A 22 -0.77 0.06 7.59
C LEU A 22 -1.76 1.18 7.97
N GLU A 23 -2.58 0.99 9.00
CA GLU A 23 -3.40 2.08 9.58
C GLU A 23 -2.54 3.23 10.13
N ARG A 24 -1.34 2.92 10.63
CA ARG A 24 -0.41 3.89 11.23
C ARG A 24 0.67 4.37 10.25
N ASN A 25 0.87 3.65 9.16
CA ASN A 25 1.91 3.91 8.18
C ASN A 25 1.28 3.76 6.81
N HIS A 26 1.15 4.88 6.09
CA HIS A 26 0.41 4.91 4.84
C HIS A 26 0.88 3.89 3.80
N LEU A 27 2.19 3.88 3.52
CA LEU A 27 2.82 2.99 2.55
C LEU A 27 3.98 2.24 3.17
N LEU A 28 3.99 0.92 3.02
CA LEU A 28 5.11 0.08 3.46
C LEU A 28 5.48 -0.96 2.41
N SER A 29 6.78 -1.21 2.24
CA SER A 29 7.23 -2.36 1.47
C SER A 29 7.03 -3.65 2.27
N ILE A 30 7.08 -4.79 1.59
CA ILE A 30 7.06 -6.10 2.26
C ILE A 30 8.20 -6.24 3.30
N ALA A 31 9.36 -5.63 3.02
CA ALA A 31 10.51 -5.64 3.91
C ALA A 31 10.25 -4.79 5.16
N ASP A 32 9.62 -3.62 5.00
CA ASP A 32 9.24 -2.78 6.14
C ASP A 32 8.20 -3.47 7.02
N ILE A 33 7.20 -4.11 6.41
CA ILE A 33 6.18 -4.88 7.14
C ILE A 33 6.85 -6.01 7.93
N HIS A 34 7.76 -6.76 7.32
CA HIS A 34 8.51 -7.82 8.00
C HIS A 34 9.33 -7.28 9.18
N ASN A 35 10.10 -6.21 8.96
CA ASN A 35 10.97 -5.63 9.98
C ASN A 35 10.18 -5.07 11.18
N LYS A 36 8.95 -4.61 10.96
CA LYS A 36 8.08 -4.06 12.01
C LYS A 36 7.19 -5.12 12.71
N ILE A 37 7.14 -6.36 12.20
CA ILE A 37 6.34 -7.45 12.79
C ILE A 37 7.27 -8.47 13.44
N ALA A 38 7.37 -8.40 14.77
CA ALA A 38 8.14 -9.39 15.54
C ALA A 38 7.53 -10.80 15.45
N GLY A 39 8.40 -11.79 15.29
CA GLY A 39 8.08 -13.22 15.36
C GLY A 39 7.53 -13.86 14.08
N ALA A 40 7.41 -13.11 12.98
CA ALA A 40 7.04 -13.66 11.68
C ALA A 40 8.30 -13.83 10.80
N ASP A 41 8.40 -14.96 10.11
CA ASP A 41 9.34 -15.08 9.00
C ASP A 41 8.83 -14.33 7.76
N TYR A 42 9.72 -14.07 6.82
CA TYR A 42 9.38 -13.36 5.58
C TYR A 42 8.31 -14.08 4.76
N SER A 43 8.32 -15.42 4.72
CA SER A 43 7.33 -16.22 3.99
C SER A 43 5.91 -16.08 4.56
N THR A 44 5.81 -15.89 5.87
CA THR A 44 4.58 -15.71 6.62
C THR A 44 4.03 -14.33 6.35
N VAL A 45 4.89 -13.30 6.38
CA VAL A 45 4.49 -11.93 5.99
C VAL A 45 3.99 -11.91 4.56
N TYR A 46 4.75 -12.50 3.61
CA TYR A 46 4.37 -12.57 2.20
C TYR A 46 3.00 -13.21 1.99
N ARG A 47 2.78 -14.42 2.52
CA ARG A 47 1.49 -15.13 2.39
C ARG A 47 0.32 -14.34 2.99
N ASN A 48 0.53 -13.67 4.12
CA ASN A 48 -0.54 -12.87 4.73
C ASN A 48 -0.82 -11.60 3.92
N VAL A 49 0.21 -10.92 3.40
CA VAL A 49 0.04 -9.76 2.51
C VAL A 49 -0.68 -10.16 1.23
N ASP A 50 -0.26 -11.24 0.57
CA ASP A 50 -0.87 -11.76 -0.66
C ASP A 50 -2.36 -12.12 -0.46
N GLN A 51 -2.67 -12.76 0.68
CA GLN A 51 -4.05 -13.03 1.04
C GLN A 51 -4.84 -11.75 1.35
N LEU A 52 -4.26 -10.76 2.03
CA LEU A 52 -4.94 -9.49 2.29
C LEU A 52 -5.21 -8.69 1.00
N VAL A 53 -4.33 -8.78 0.01
CA VAL A 53 -4.55 -8.22 -1.34
C VAL A 53 -5.71 -8.95 -2.02
N SER A 54 -5.70 -10.28 -1.97
CA SER A 54 -6.79 -11.11 -2.54
C SER A 54 -8.13 -10.84 -1.87
N ASP A 55 -8.12 -10.57 -0.55
CA ASP A 55 -9.29 -10.21 0.24
C ASP A 55 -9.70 -8.72 0.05
N ASN A 56 -9.03 -7.97 -0.84
CA ASN A 56 -9.18 -6.52 -1.08
C ASN A 56 -9.11 -5.65 0.20
N ARG A 57 -8.39 -6.13 1.22
CA ARG A 57 -8.19 -5.39 2.48
C ARG A 57 -7.06 -4.37 2.37
N ILE A 58 -6.09 -4.66 1.51
CA ILE A 58 -4.95 -3.80 1.18
C ILE A 58 -4.77 -3.82 -0.34
N ARG A 59 -4.14 -2.79 -0.90
CA ARG A 59 -3.77 -2.75 -2.32
C ARG A 59 -2.28 -2.60 -2.53
N LYS A 60 -1.83 -3.10 -3.67
CA LYS A 60 -0.45 -2.99 -4.14
C LYS A 60 -0.29 -1.69 -4.92
N VAL A 61 0.69 -0.88 -4.55
CA VAL A 61 1.11 0.31 -5.30
C VAL A 61 2.48 0.04 -5.91
N VAL A 62 2.55 0.13 -7.24
CA VAL A 62 3.76 -0.18 -8.00
C VAL A 62 4.40 1.12 -8.47
N PHE A 63 5.61 1.38 -7.98
CA PHE A 63 6.44 2.50 -8.39
C PHE A 63 7.53 2.03 -9.37
N ASP A 64 8.32 2.96 -9.90
CA ASP A 64 9.40 2.63 -10.84
C ASP A 64 10.45 1.68 -10.26
N LYS A 65 11.18 1.04 -11.17
CA LYS A 65 12.22 0.04 -10.89
C LYS A 65 11.67 -1.17 -10.09
N GLY A 66 10.36 -1.40 -10.16
CA GLY A 66 9.71 -2.54 -9.50
C GLY A 66 9.56 -2.38 -7.98
N LYS A 67 9.68 -1.15 -7.44
CA LYS A 67 9.42 -0.90 -6.02
C LYS A 67 7.93 -1.11 -5.75
N ILE A 68 7.63 -2.06 -4.88
CA ILE A 68 6.27 -2.44 -4.51
C ILE A 68 6.02 -2.02 -3.06
N MET A 69 4.96 -1.24 -2.88
CA MET A 69 4.46 -0.85 -1.56
C MET A 69 3.02 -1.33 -1.40
N TYR A 70 2.57 -1.40 -0.16
CA TYR A 70 1.22 -1.78 0.21
C TYR A 70 0.62 -0.68 1.08
N GLU A 71 -0.66 -0.41 0.86
CA GLU A 71 -1.48 0.49 1.67
C GLU A 71 -2.86 -0.12 1.90
N LEU A 72 -3.62 0.40 2.86
CA LEU A 72 -5.00 -0.04 3.07
C LEU A 72 -5.86 0.26 1.84
N SER A 73 -6.76 -0.65 1.51
CA SER A 73 -7.83 -0.37 0.56
C SER A 73 -8.84 0.56 1.25
N LYS A 74 -8.76 1.87 0.99
CA LYS A 74 -9.76 2.84 1.42
C LYS A 74 -10.71 3.13 0.27
N ASP A 75 -12.02 2.94 0.48
CA ASP A 75 -13.04 3.26 -0.52
C ASP A 75 -13.35 4.78 -0.60
N THR A 76 -12.99 5.55 0.43
CA THR A 76 -13.47 6.93 0.63
C THR A 76 -12.42 8.03 0.54
N ASP A 77 -11.14 7.72 0.73
CA ASP A 77 -10.02 8.68 0.61
C ASP A 77 -9.21 8.34 -0.64
N LYS A 78 -9.55 8.95 -1.77
CA LYS A 78 -8.69 8.91 -2.96
C LYS A 78 -7.62 9.99 -2.81
N HIS A 79 -6.50 9.63 -2.22
CA HIS A 79 -5.25 10.37 -2.32
C HIS A 79 -4.40 9.84 -3.47
N ASP A 80 -3.50 10.68 -3.94
CA ASP A 80 -2.49 10.39 -4.94
C ASP A 80 -1.10 10.37 -4.29
N HIS A 81 -0.07 10.02 -5.06
CA HIS A 81 1.29 9.88 -4.53
C HIS A 81 2.29 10.76 -5.28
N PHE A 82 3.26 11.30 -4.55
CA PHE A 82 4.48 11.87 -5.10
C PHE A 82 5.66 10.93 -4.85
N LEU A 83 6.45 10.63 -5.88
CA LEU A 83 7.68 9.83 -5.79
C LEU A 83 8.91 10.69 -6.07
N CYS A 84 9.83 10.75 -5.11
CA CYS A 84 11.15 11.31 -5.34
C CYS A 84 12.01 10.38 -6.20
N LEU A 85 12.57 10.89 -7.30
CA LEU A 85 13.41 10.15 -8.23
C LEU A 85 14.85 9.96 -7.75
N ASP A 86 15.29 10.73 -6.75
CA ASP A 86 16.63 10.64 -6.17
C ASP A 86 16.65 9.65 -4.98
N CYS A 87 15.97 9.98 -3.88
CA CYS A 87 15.96 9.13 -2.68
C CYS A 87 14.90 8.02 -2.69
N GLY A 88 13.92 8.07 -3.60
CA GLY A 88 12.83 7.09 -3.65
C GLY A 88 11.77 7.25 -2.56
N ASP A 89 11.77 8.38 -1.84
CA ASP A 89 10.76 8.70 -0.84
C ASP A 89 9.39 8.93 -1.48
N ILE A 90 8.32 8.59 -0.76
CA ILE A 90 6.95 8.65 -1.26
C ILE A 90 6.08 9.42 -0.29
N GLU A 91 5.42 10.44 -0.81
CA GLU A 91 4.55 11.33 -0.04
C GLU A 91 3.11 11.22 -0.56
N GLU A 92 2.15 11.36 0.36
CA GLU A 92 0.74 11.47 0.01
C GLU A 92 0.42 12.89 -0.45
N ILE A 93 -0.29 13.01 -1.58
CA ILE A 93 -0.74 14.29 -2.12
C ILE A 93 -2.23 14.23 -2.45
N ASN A 94 -2.91 15.37 -2.37
CA ASN A 94 -4.31 15.50 -2.76
C ASN A 94 -4.40 16.38 -4.00
N VAL A 95 -4.63 15.76 -5.17
CA VAL A 95 -4.73 16.49 -6.44
C VAL A 95 -6.19 16.57 -6.87
N SER A 96 -6.68 17.79 -7.05
CA SER A 96 -7.99 18.00 -7.65
C SER A 96 -7.92 17.75 -9.16
N PHE A 97 -8.62 16.73 -9.65
CA PHE A 97 -8.68 16.34 -11.07
C PHE A 97 -9.45 17.31 -11.99
N ARG A 98 -9.55 18.59 -11.65
CA ARG A 98 -10.41 19.57 -12.34
C ARG A 98 -10.03 19.77 -13.81
N ASP A 99 -8.77 19.50 -14.16
CA ASP A 99 -8.22 19.66 -15.52
C ASP A 99 -7.91 18.35 -16.25
N LEU A 100 -8.30 17.18 -15.72
CA LEU A 100 -8.21 15.90 -16.45
C LEU A 100 -9.30 15.77 -17.55
N SER A 101 -9.95 16.87 -17.93
CA SER A 101 -10.98 16.91 -18.98
C SER A 101 -10.48 16.39 -20.34
N LEU A 102 -9.17 16.42 -20.58
CA LEU A 102 -8.51 15.82 -21.75
C LEU A 102 -8.59 14.28 -21.78
N LEU A 103 -8.88 13.64 -20.65
CA LEU A 103 -9.05 12.20 -20.51
C LEU A 103 -10.52 11.77 -20.55
N SER A 104 -11.39 12.54 -21.22
CA SER A 104 -12.86 12.40 -21.21
C SER A 104 -13.42 10.99 -21.47
N ASN A 105 -12.69 10.12 -22.16
CA ASN A 105 -13.08 8.73 -22.44
C ASN A 105 -12.27 7.68 -21.64
N HIS A 106 -11.51 8.10 -20.64
CA HIS A 106 -10.66 7.21 -19.85
C HIS A 106 -11.15 7.13 -18.41
N LYS A 107 -11.01 5.94 -17.81
CA LYS A 107 -11.19 5.74 -16.39
C LYS A 107 -9.82 5.79 -15.72
N VAL A 108 -9.55 6.88 -15.02
CA VAL A 108 -8.31 7.04 -14.23
C VAL A 108 -8.48 6.36 -12.88
N SER A 109 -7.58 5.44 -12.55
CA SER A 109 -7.57 4.71 -11.27
C SER A 109 -6.74 5.41 -10.18
N ASP A 110 -5.64 6.04 -10.58
CA ASP A 110 -4.61 6.60 -9.71
C ASP A 110 -3.79 7.65 -10.47
N LEU A 111 -3.18 8.59 -9.73
CA LEU A 111 -2.21 9.54 -10.25
C LEU A 111 -0.91 9.45 -9.43
N LEU A 112 0.22 9.37 -10.15
CA LEU A 112 1.56 9.35 -9.57
C LEU A 112 2.38 10.52 -10.12
N VAL A 113 2.71 11.48 -9.26
CA VAL A 113 3.60 12.61 -9.58
C VAL A 113 5.04 12.21 -9.27
N ARG A 114 5.99 12.63 -10.09
CA ARG A 114 7.41 12.26 -9.96
C ARG A 114 8.29 13.49 -10.05
N GLY A 115 9.32 13.57 -9.20
CA GLY A 115 10.23 14.72 -9.17
C GLY A 115 11.31 14.58 -8.12
N LEU A 116 11.82 15.70 -7.62
CA LEU A 116 12.73 15.74 -6.47
C LEU A 116 11.95 16.22 -5.25
N CYS A 117 11.99 15.49 -4.13
CA CYS A 117 11.44 16.00 -2.89
C CYS A 117 12.25 17.21 -2.40
N GLY A 118 11.67 18.00 -1.48
CA GLY A 118 12.29 19.26 -1.02
C GLY A 118 13.72 19.08 -0.50
N SER A 119 14.02 17.97 0.18
CA SER A 119 15.35 17.68 0.71
C SER A 119 16.37 17.28 -0.38
N CYS A 120 15.93 16.69 -1.48
CA CYS A 120 16.82 16.32 -2.59
C CYS A 120 17.00 17.49 -3.56
N ASN A 121 15.96 18.28 -3.80
CA ASN A 121 16.03 19.45 -4.66
C ASN A 121 17.00 20.53 -4.13
N GLN A 122 17.21 20.60 -2.81
CA GLN A 122 18.15 21.52 -2.17
C GLN A 122 19.63 21.06 -2.23
N LYS A 123 19.90 19.83 -2.69
CA LYS A 123 21.28 19.32 -2.87
C LYS A 123 21.83 19.59 -4.27
N VAL A 124 20.98 20.10 -5.17
CA VAL A 124 21.30 20.46 -6.56
C VAL A 124 21.68 21.93 -6.60
#